data_AF-A0A518ITS1-F1
#
_entry.id   AF-A0A518ITS1-F1
#
_cell.length_a   1.000
_cell.length_b   1.000
_cell.length_c   1.000
_cell.angle_alpha   90.00
_cell.angle_beta   90.00
_cell.angle_gamma   90.00
#
_symmetry.space_group_name_H-M   'P 1'
#
loop_
_entity.id
_entity.type
_entity.pdbx_description
1 polymer ?
#
loop_
_entity_poly.entity_id
_entity_poly.type
_entity_poly.pdbx_seq_one_letter_code
_entity_poly.pdbx_strand_id
1 'polypeptide(L)'
;MASAIANSIPDLIRIAESQFRMRATSFDHFRPHFLHDDVTVHAFRRSGNDDHLDDHTYDGLRDWFENQGWIVSRQRFRKPPFDGVEHIYIAPIETLHPSVAFHATRTVSIKSIENNGLCPGLRERCNTERLDSIGNIYAASKLGSPGDESRNNFGTAHWWREHLAHENRFDDPVWSILQIDVAAVGGLTCFRDIWSRTGIVIRANVPIDGRFVKTVA
;
A
#
# COMPACT_ATOMS: atom_id res chain seq x y z
N MET A 1 13.08 15.58 -24.55
CA MET A 1 12.62 14.92 -23.32
C MET A 1 13.17 15.71 -22.15
N ALA A 2 12.33 16.50 -21.48
CA ALA A 2 12.78 17.31 -20.35
C ALA A 2 13.09 16.38 -19.17
N SER A 3 14.33 16.43 -18.69
CA SER A 3 14.69 15.92 -17.38
C SER A 3 13.83 16.67 -16.36
N ALA A 4 12.82 16.01 -15.82
CA ALA A 4 12.11 16.53 -14.67
C ALA A 4 13.15 16.62 -13.54
N ILE A 5 13.42 17.83 -13.08
CA ILE A 5 14.08 18.04 -11.80
C ILE A 5 13.20 17.29 -10.80
N ALA A 6 13.71 16.21 -10.21
CA ALA A 6 13.02 15.53 -9.14
C ALA A 6 12.93 16.54 -8.00
N ASN A 7 11.78 17.22 -7.89
CA ASN A 7 11.55 18.17 -6.82
C ASN A 7 11.73 17.43 -5.50
N SER A 8 12.42 18.08 -4.55
CA SER A 8 12.56 17.53 -3.21
C SER A 8 11.17 17.33 -2.57
N ILE A 9 11.03 16.40 -1.62
CA ILE A 9 9.75 16.26 -0.89
C ILE A 9 9.28 17.58 -0.30
N PRO A 10 10.12 18.38 0.40
CA PRO A 10 9.70 19.68 0.91
C PRO A 10 9.14 20.61 -0.18
N ASP A 11 9.72 20.61 -1.37
CA ASP A 11 9.20 21.40 -2.49
C ASP A 11 7.86 20.89 -2.99
N LEU A 12 7.71 19.56 -3.14
CA LEU A 12 6.46 18.94 -3.56
C LEU A 12 5.33 19.18 -2.56
N ILE A 13 5.63 19.11 -1.26
CA ILE A 13 4.66 19.42 -0.21
C ILE A 13 4.15 20.85 -0.35
N ARG A 14 5.05 21.84 -0.50
CA ARG A 14 4.69 23.24 -0.69
C ARG A 14 3.84 23.47 -1.95
N ILE A 15 4.15 22.76 -3.05
CA ILE A 15 3.35 22.84 -4.28
C ILE A 15 1.97 22.23 -4.06
N ALA A 16 1.89 21.07 -3.40
CA ALA A 16 0.63 20.41 -3.07
C ALA A 16 -0.27 21.29 -2.18
N GLU A 17 0.29 21.94 -1.15
CA GLU A 17 -0.42 22.90 -0.30
C GLU A 17 -1.11 23.99 -1.14
N SER A 18 -0.39 24.57 -2.10
CA SER A 18 -0.91 25.61 -2.98
C SER A 18 -1.97 25.08 -3.95
N GLN A 19 -1.66 23.98 -4.65
CA GLN A 19 -2.50 23.43 -5.70
C GLN A 19 -3.83 22.88 -5.17
N PHE A 20 -3.80 22.22 -4.01
CA PHE A 20 -4.98 21.61 -3.41
C PHE A 20 -5.61 22.46 -2.30
N ARG A 21 -5.09 23.69 -2.07
CA ARG A 21 -5.55 24.65 -1.05
C ARG A 21 -5.64 24.02 0.34
N MET A 22 -4.54 23.41 0.75
CA MET A 22 -4.40 22.68 2.02
C MET A 22 -3.14 23.11 2.76
N ARG A 23 -3.06 22.72 4.03
CA ARG A 23 -1.87 22.80 4.86
C ARG A 23 -1.33 21.41 5.13
N ALA A 24 -0.01 21.27 5.08
CA ALA A 24 0.68 20.05 5.41
C ALA A 24 1.46 20.24 6.72
N THR A 25 1.34 19.25 7.61
CA THR A 25 2.19 19.12 8.80
C THR A 25 3.10 17.93 8.59
N SER A 26 4.42 18.16 8.56
CA SER A 26 5.42 17.08 8.46
C SER A 26 5.79 16.54 9.84
N PHE A 27 5.97 15.23 9.93
CA PHE A 27 6.37 14.54 11.15
C PHE A 27 7.78 13.97 11.01
N ASP A 28 8.79 14.84 11.01
CA ASP A 28 10.19 14.51 10.68
C ASP A 28 10.86 13.50 11.63
N HIS A 29 10.19 13.16 12.74
CA HIS A 29 10.65 12.17 13.73
C HIS A 29 9.65 11.05 14.00
N PHE A 30 8.51 11.03 13.29
CA PHE A 30 7.54 9.94 13.41
C PHE A 30 7.84 8.88 12.35
N ARG A 31 8.60 7.85 12.73
CA ARG A 31 8.85 6.68 11.89
C ARG A 31 8.55 5.41 12.69
N PRO A 32 7.41 4.75 12.46
CA PRO A 32 7.25 3.36 12.89
C PRO A 32 8.50 2.55 12.48
N HIS A 33 9.10 1.80 13.41
CA HIS A 33 10.43 1.19 13.27
C HIS A 33 10.62 0.25 12.06
N PHE A 34 9.54 -0.09 11.35
CA PHE A 34 9.54 -0.97 10.20
C PHE A 34 9.47 -0.24 8.85
N LEU A 35 9.26 1.08 8.83
CA LEU A 35 9.26 1.87 7.59
C LEU A 35 10.69 2.08 7.06
N HIS A 36 10.79 2.27 5.76
CA HIS A 36 12.06 2.59 5.11
C HIS A 36 12.53 4.01 5.43
N ASP A 37 13.84 4.21 5.37
CA ASP A 37 14.47 5.49 5.74
C ASP A 37 14.12 6.66 4.81
N ASP A 38 13.63 6.36 3.62
CA ASP A 38 13.20 7.32 2.59
C ASP A 38 11.72 7.71 2.70
N VAL A 39 10.99 7.13 3.65
CA VAL A 39 9.57 7.46 3.90
C VAL A 39 9.48 8.74 4.72
N THR A 40 8.64 9.65 4.25
CA THR A 40 8.22 10.85 4.99
C THR A 40 6.75 10.75 5.36
N VAL A 41 6.38 11.33 6.50
CA VAL A 41 5.03 11.25 7.05
C VAL A 41 4.45 12.65 7.21
N HIS A 42 3.24 12.84 6.72
CA HIS A 42 2.56 14.14 6.71
C HIS A 42 1.09 14.00 7.08
N ALA A 43 0.49 15.06 7.61
CA ALA A 43 -0.96 15.22 7.69
C ALA A 43 -1.36 16.40 6.81
N PHE A 44 -2.38 16.21 5.97
CA PHE A 44 -2.92 17.26 5.10
C PHE A 44 -4.30 17.70 5.61
N ARG A 45 -4.51 19.01 5.75
CA ARG A 45 -5.76 19.59 6.28
C ARG A 45 -6.21 20.74 5.40
N ARG A 46 -7.51 20.82 5.11
CA ARG A 46 -8.09 22.03 4.49
C ARG A 46 -8.25 23.11 5.56
N SER A 47 -8.32 24.38 5.15
CA SER A 47 -8.62 25.48 6.08
C SER A 47 -10.02 25.28 6.70
N GLY A 48 -10.07 24.95 7.99
CA GLY A 48 -11.26 24.51 8.72
C GLY A 48 -10.91 23.31 9.59
N ASN A 49 -11.57 23.11 10.73
CA ASN A 49 -11.20 22.10 11.75
C ASN A 49 -11.39 20.62 11.33
N ASP A 50 -11.39 20.30 10.04
CA ASP A 50 -11.47 18.92 9.59
C ASP A 50 -10.07 18.31 9.53
N ASP A 51 -9.81 17.39 10.46
CA ASP A 51 -8.57 16.63 10.57
C ASP A 51 -8.50 15.43 9.58
N HIS A 52 -9.43 15.36 8.63
CA HIS A 52 -9.58 14.26 7.68
C HIS A 52 -9.59 14.76 6.23
N LEU A 53 -8.91 14.02 5.34
CA LEU A 53 -8.92 14.29 3.92
C LEU A 53 -10.06 13.49 3.27
N ASP A 54 -11.00 14.18 2.63
CA ASP A 54 -12.02 13.47 1.86
C ASP A 54 -11.38 12.61 0.75
N ASP A 55 -12.05 11.51 0.43
CA ASP A 55 -11.56 10.49 -0.50
C ASP A 55 -11.23 11.02 -1.89
N HIS A 56 -12.04 11.95 -2.42
CA HIS A 56 -11.81 12.54 -3.73
C HIS A 56 -10.53 13.40 -3.73
N THR A 57 -10.32 14.15 -2.66
CA THR A 57 -9.12 14.98 -2.50
C THR A 57 -7.87 14.12 -2.30
N TYR A 58 -7.99 13.01 -1.55
CA TYR A 58 -6.91 12.04 -1.41
C TYR A 58 -6.51 11.44 -2.76
N ASP A 59 -7.47 10.99 -3.56
CA ASP A 59 -7.18 10.41 -4.87
C ASP A 59 -6.46 11.42 -5.79
N GLY A 60 -6.96 12.66 -5.84
CA GLY A 60 -6.31 13.71 -6.62
C GLY A 60 -4.88 14.02 -6.13
N LEU A 61 -4.66 14.03 -4.82
CA LEU A 61 -3.33 14.22 -4.23
C LEU A 61 -2.40 13.06 -4.58
N ARG A 62 -2.88 11.82 -4.45
CA ARG A 62 -2.15 10.60 -4.82
C ARG A 62 -1.73 10.63 -6.28
N ASP A 63 -2.67 10.84 -7.19
CA ASP A 63 -2.39 10.87 -8.63
C ASP A 63 -1.36 11.95 -8.97
N TRP A 64 -1.45 13.11 -8.32
CA TRP A 64 -0.48 14.17 -8.51
C TRP A 64 0.93 13.77 -8.04
N PHE A 65 1.09 13.23 -6.83
CA PHE A 65 2.39 12.77 -6.34
C PHE A 65 2.97 11.65 -7.19
N GLU A 66 2.14 10.69 -7.62
CA GLU A 66 2.57 9.58 -8.46
C GLU A 66 3.07 10.07 -9.83
N ASN A 67 2.42 11.10 -10.41
CA ASN A 67 2.90 11.78 -11.61
C ASN A 67 4.23 12.53 -11.41
N GLN A 68 4.61 12.82 -10.16
CA GLN A 68 5.93 13.38 -9.81
C GLN A 68 6.96 12.28 -9.45
N GLY A 69 6.61 11.00 -9.52
CA GLY A 69 7.50 9.89 -9.18
C GLY A 69 7.48 9.47 -7.70
N TRP A 70 6.40 9.75 -6.97
CA TRP A 70 6.26 9.44 -5.53
C TRP A 70 5.04 8.57 -5.26
N ILE A 71 5.21 7.51 -4.47
CA ILE A 71 4.10 6.67 -4.01
C ILE A 71 3.53 7.23 -2.71
N VAL A 72 2.21 7.14 -2.58
CA VAL A 72 1.47 7.63 -1.43
C VAL A 72 0.67 6.50 -0.79
N SER A 73 0.66 6.46 0.54
CA SER A 73 -0.22 5.59 1.33
C SER A 73 -0.89 6.36 2.45
N ARG A 74 -2.18 6.09 2.69
CA ARG A 74 -2.96 6.68 3.78
C ARG A 74 -3.21 5.68 4.90
N GLN A 75 -3.00 6.09 6.14
CA GLN A 75 -3.38 5.33 7.33
C GLN A 75 -4.18 6.22 8.29
N ARG A 76 -5.26 5.66 8.83
CA ARG A 76 -6.02 6.31 9.90
C ARG A 76 -5.61 5.74 11.25
N PHE A 77 -5.22 6.60 12.18
CA PHE A 77 -4.92 6.17 13.54
C PHE A 77 -6.19 6.22 14.39
N ARG A 78 -6.46 5.13 15.12
CA ARG A 78 -7.58 5.01 16.08
C ARG A 78 -7.11 4.87 17.53
N LYS A 79 -5.87 5.26 17.81
CA LYS A 79 -5.25 5.15 19.13
C LYS A 79 -4.60 6.48 19.52
N PRO A 80 -4.74 6.94 20.78
CA PRO A 80 -4.04 8.12 21.27
C PRO A 80 -2.51 8.01 21.09
N PRO A 81 -1.79 9.13 20.92
CA PRO A 81 -2.27 10.52 20.87
C PRO A 81 -2.76 10.96 19.48
N PHE A 82 -2.72 10.09 18.47
CA PHE A 82 -3.02 10.41 17.07
C PHE A 82 -4.45 10.00 16.65
N ASP A 83 -5.34 9.80 17.62
CA ASP A 83 -6.71 9.38 17.34
C ASP A 83 -7.40 10.42 16.45
N GLY A 84 -7.93 9.97 15.32
CA GLY A 84 -8.56 10.85 14.33
C GLY A 84 -7.59 11.61 13.42
N VAL A 85 -6.27 11.41 13.52
CA VAL A 85 -5.33 11.98 12.53
C VAL A 85 -5.10 11.00 11.39
N GLU A 86 -5.24 11.47 10.15
CA GLU A 86 -4.81 10.72 8.97
C GLU A 86 -3.35 11.05 8.65
N HIS A 87 -2.53 10.01 8.61
CA HIS A 87 -1.14 10.12 8.15
C HIS A 87 -1.04 9.66 6.70
N ILE A 88 -0.39 10.52 5.92
CA ILE A 88 -0.03 10.30 4.54
C ILE A 88 1.47 10.03 4.50
N TYR A 89 1.82 8.83 4.05
CA TYR A 89 3.17 8.35 3.90
C TYR A 89 3.59 8.51 2.45
N ILE A 90 4.74 9.14 2.23
CA ILE A 90 5.24 9.46 0.90
C ILE A 90 6.67 8.94 0.77
N ALA A 91 6.93 8.19 -0.29
CA ALA A 91 8.23 7.61 -0.61
C ALA A 91 8.50 7.69 -2.12
N PRO A 92 9.77 7.71 -2.57
CA PRO A 92 10.06 7.70 -3.99
C PRO A 92 9.56 6.39 -4.62
N ILE A 93 9.06 6.46 -5.85
CA ILE A 93 8.67 5.27 -6.59
C ILE A 93 9.94 4.49 -6.98
N GLU A 94 10.08 3.31 -6.40
CA GLU A 94 11.06 2.31 -6.83
C GLU A 94 10.35 1.23 -7.63
N THR A 95 10.55 1.24 -8.95
CA THR A 95 9.94 0.25 -9.86
C THR A 95 10.63 -1.10 -9.71
N LEU A 96 9.82 -2.15 -9.60
CA LEU A 96 10.27 -3.53 -9.47
C LEU A 96 9.81 -4.34 -10.68
N HIS A 97 10.59 -5.37 -11.03
CA HIS A 97 10.24 -6.32 -12.09
C HIS A 97 10.25 -7.76 -11.56
N PRO A 98 9.39 -8.09 -10.58
CA PRO A 98 9.33 -9.44 -10.04
C PRO A 98 8.77 -10.39 -11.11
N SER A 99 9.34 -11.59 -11.24
CA SER A 99 8.70 -12.65 -12.00
C SER A 99 7.49 -13.23 -11.26
N VAL A 100 7.57 -13.24 -9.93
CA VAL A 100 6.56 -13.82 -9.03
C VAL A 100 6.33 -12.90 -7.84
N ALA A 101 5.08 -12.80 -7.39
CA ALA A 101 4.71 -12.13 -6.14
C ALA A 101 3.76 -13.01 -5.32
N PHE A 102 3.69 -12.76 -4.01
CA PHE A 102 2.90 -13.56 -3.06
C PHE A 102 1.87 -12.67 -2.35
N HIS A 103 0.59 -12.97 -2.50
CA HIS A 103 -0.52 -12.19 -1.95
C HIS A 103 -1.23 -12.97 -0.85
N ALA A 104 -1.31 -12.41 0.36
CA ALA A 104 -2.14 -12.97 1.42
C ALA A 104 -3.61 -12.58 1.21
N THR A 105 -4.51 -13.56 1.24
CA THR A 105 -5.96 -13.38 1.08
C THR A 105 -6.72 -14.25 2.07
N ARG A 106 -7.97 -13.89 2.36
CA ARG A 106 -8.90 -14.78 3.08
C ARG A 106 -9.17 -16.03 2.27
N THR A 107 -9.16 -17.19 2.91
CA THR A 107 -9.39 -18.49 2.25
C THR A 107 -10.75 -18.56 1.57
N VAL A 108 -11.78 -17.93 2.15
CA VAL A 108 -13.13 -17.84 1.56
C VAL A 108 -13.17 -17.11 0.21
N SER A 109 -12.14 -16.32 -0.12
CA SER A 109 -12.07 -15.57 -1.38
C SER A 109 -11.46 -16.39 -2.52
N ILE A 110 -10.79 -17.52 -2.23
CA ILE A 110 -10.04 -18.31 -3.24
C ILE A 110 -10.94 -18.70 -4.41
N LYS A 111 -12.11 -19.28 -4.15
CA LYS A 111 -13.03 -19.71 -5.21
C LYS A 111 -13.51 -18.54 -6.08
N SER A 112 -13.66 -17.34 -5.52
CA SER A 112 -13.99 -16.15 -6.30
C SER A 112 -12.82 -15.72 -7.18
N ILE A 113 -11.60 -15.79 -6.65
CA ILE A 113 -10.37 -15.42 -7.37
C ILE A 113 -10.08 -16.39 -8.52
N GLU A 114 -10.31 -17.69 -8.32
CA GLU A 114 -10.18 -18.70 -9.37
C GLU A 114 -11.15 -18.42 -10.54
N ASN A 115 -12.38 -18.01 -10.25
CA ASN A 115 -13.41 -17.80 -11.27
C ASN A 115 -13.35 -16.41 -11.92
N ASN A 116 -13.01 -15.38 -11.16
CA ASN A 116 -13.15 -13.97 -11.56
C ASN A 116 -11.82 -13.22 -11.61
N GLY A 117 -10.72 -13.88 -11.25
CA GLY A 117 -9.40 -13.27 -11.10
C GLY A 117 -9.20 -12.55 -9.76
N LEU A 118 -7.94 -12.20 -9.50
CA LEU A 118 -7.55 -11.38 -8.36
C LEU A 118 -7.81 -9.91 -8.70
N CYS A 119 -8.93 -9.38 -8.20
CA CYS A 119 -9.28 -7.98 -8.38
C CYS A 119 -8.29 -7.04 -7.67
N PRO A 120 -8.01 -5.86 -8.26
CA PRO A 120 -7.38 -4.77 -7.51
C PRO A 120 -8.22 -4.34 -6.30
N GLY A 121 -7.53 -3.75 -5.32
CA GLY A 121 -8.13 -3.22 -4.11
C GLY A 121 -9.15 -2.13 -4.39
N LEU A 122 -10.18 -2.11 -3.56
CA LEU A 122 -11.18 -1.05 -3.42
C LEU A 122 -11.21 -0.63 -1.94
N ARG A 123 -11.70 0.56 -1.63
CA ARG A 123 -11.76 1.05 -0.23
C ARG A 123 -12.61 0.16 0.66
N GLU A 124 -13.65 -0.44 0.11
CA GLU A 124 -14.51 -1.39 0.81
C GLU A 124 -13.84 -2.74 1.03
N ARG A 125 -12.62 -2.96 0.52
CA ARG A 125 -11.86 -4.20 0.65
C ARG A 125 -10.63 -4.08 1.55
N CYS A 126 -10.37 -2.89 2.13
CA CYS A 126 -9.28 -2.69 3.09
C CYS A 126 -9.35 -3.73 4.22
N ASN A 127 -8.25 -4.43 4.46
CA ASN A 127 -8.18 -5.45 5.50
C ASN A 127 -7.87 -4.86 6.89
N THR A 128 -7.14 -3.74 6.93
CA THR A 128 -6.64 -3.10 8.16
C THR A 128 -6.97 -1.60 8.18
N GLU A 129 -6.41 -0.85 9.14
CA GLU A 129 -6.49 0.63 9.18
C GLU A 129 -5.68 1.33 8.07
N ARG A 130 -4.86 0.58 7.32
CA ARG A 130 -4.30 1.04 6.07
C ARG A 130 -5.44 1.14 5.05
N LEU A 131 -5.65 2.33 4.52
CA LEU A 131 -6.66 2.52 3.48
C LEU A 131 -6.03 2.14 2.13
N ASP A 132 -6.42 0.96 1.64
CA ASP A 132 -6.04 0.45 0.34
C ASP A 132 -6.40 1.47 -0.73
N SER A 133 -5.39 1.88 -1.51
CA SER A 133 -5.60 2.82 -2.59
C SER A 133 -6.16 2.07 -3.79
N ILE A 134 -7.18 2.63 -4.44
CA ILE A 134 -7.89 2.01 -5.56
C ILE A 134 -6.88 1.59 -6.65
N GLY A 135 -7.07 0.40 -7.22
CA GLY A 135 -6.21 -0.09 -8.32
C GLY A 135 -4.92 -0.78 -7.88
N ASN A 136 -4.66 -0.90 -6.58
CA ASN A 136 -3.48 -1.58 -6.05
C ASN A 136 -3.80 -3.01 -5.58
N ILE A 137 -2.90 -3.94 -5.86
CA ILE A 137 -2.84 -5.27 -5.23
C ILE A 137 -1.56 -5.29 -4.39
N TYR A 138 -1.70 -5.56 -3.09
CA TYR A 138 -0.57 -5.65 -2.17
C TYR A 138 -0.06 -7.09 -2.09
N ALA A 139 1.22 -7.28 -2.31
CA ALA A 139 1.87 -8.59 -2.29
C ALA A 139 3.25 -8.50 -1.63
N ALA A 140 3.97 -9.61 -1.58
CA ALA A 140 5.36 -9.69 -1.14
C ALA A 140 6.23 -10.36 -2.21
N SER A 141 7.48 -9.92 -2.29
CA SER A 141 8.54 -10.52 -3.13
C SER A 141 9.04 -11.86 -2.57
N LYS A 142 8.79 -12.13 -1.29
CA LYS A 142 9.26 -13.33 -0.59
C LYS A 142 8.09 -14.04 0.07
N LEU A 143 8.05 -15.37 -0.07
CA LEU A 143 7.09 -16.22 0.61
C LEU A 143 7.29 -16.20 2.14
N GLY A 144 8.54 -16.32 2.59
CA GLY A 144 8.89 -16.44 4.01
C GLY A 144 8.78 -17.89 4.50
N SER A 145 8.72 -18.05 5.82
CA SER A 145 8.50 -19.35 6.47
C SER A 145 7.37 -19.24 7.50
N PRO A 146 6.53 -20.28 7.68
CA PRO A 146 5.54 -20.31 8.76
C PRO A 146 6.21 -20.20 10.14
N GLY A 147 5.62 -19.44 11.06
CA GLY A 147 6.03 -19.39 12.47
C GLY A 147 7.41 -18.77 12.75
N ASP A 148 8.06 -18.17 11.75
CA ASP A 148 9.28 -17.39 11.95
C ASP A 148 8.89 -15.95 12.34
N GLU A 149 8.91 -15.64 13.63
CA GLU A 149 8.66 -14.27 14.12
C GLU A 149 9.91 -13.37 14.02
N SER A 150 11.02 -13.87 13.46
CA SER A 150 12.24 -13.08 13.35
C SER A 150 12.04 -11.87 12.44
N ARG A 151 12.91 -10.86 12.63
CA ARG A 151 12.98 -9.69 11.72
C ARG A 151 13.18 -10.07 10.25
N ASN A 152 13.70 -11.27 9.97
CA ASN A 152 13.93 -11.73 8.60
C ASN A 152 12.64 -12.15 7.89
N ASN A 153 11.61 -12.52 8.65
CA ASN A 153 10.29 -12.86 8.11
C ASN A 153 9.35 -11.65 8.06
N PHE A 154 9.69 -10.55 8.73
CA PHE A 154 8.83 -9.36 8.76
C PHE A 154 8.48 -8.87 7.34
N GLY A 155 7.19 -8.78 7.07
CA GLY A 155 6.65 -8.30 5.79
C GLY A 155 6.60 -9.33 4.65
N THR A 156 7.08 -10.57 4.85
CA THR A 156 6.90 -11.68 3.90
C THR A 156 5.42 -12.09 3.79
N ALA A 157 5.09 -12.96 2.84
CA ALA A 157 3.71 -13.43 2.69
C ALA A 157 3.22 -14.25 3.90
N HIS A 158 4.06 -15.09 4.52
CA HIS A 158 3.71 -15.78 5.76
C HIS A 158 3.46 -14.82 6.91
N TRP A 159 4.33 -13.82 7.08
CA TRP A 159 4.12 -12.80 8.10
C TRP A 159 2.82 -12.03 7.88
N TRP A 160 2.52 -11.62 6.64
CA TRP A 160 1.25 -10.96 6.33
C TRP A 160 0.05 -11.86 6.58
N ARG A 161 0.12 -13.15 6.23
CA ARG A 161 -0.95 -14.12 6.51
C ARG A 161 -1.23 -14.19 8.01
N GLU A 162 -0.20 -14.34 8.83
CA GLU A 162 -0.32 -14.42 10.29
C GLU A 162 -0.80 -13.10 10.90
N HIS A 163 -0.21 -11.98 10.49
CA HIS A 163 -0.64 -10.65 10.93
C HIS A 163 -2.11 -10.39 10.60
N LEU A 164 -2.54 -10.70 9.37
CA LEU A 164 -3.93 -10.50 8.94
C LEU A 164 -4.89 -11.47 9.63
N ALA A 165 -4.47 -12.68 10.00
CA ALA A 165 -5.32 -13.59 10.78
C ALA A 165 -5.71 -13.02 12.16
N HIS A 166 -4.94 -12.06 12.69
CA HIS A 166 -5.19 -11.43 13.99
C HIS A 166 -5.71 -9.98 13.90
N GLU A 167 -5.23 -9.21 12.92
CA GLU A 167 -5.42 -7.75 12.87
C GLU A 167 -6.36 -7.30 11.72
N ASN A 168 -7.21 -8.20 11.22
CA ASN A 168 -8.16 -7.87 10.15
C ASN A 168 -9.54 -7.43 10.68
N ARG A 169 -10.18 -6.54 9.93
CA ARG A 169 -11.53 -6.02 10.27
C ARG A 169 -12.68 -7.00 10.04
N PHE A 170 -12.45 -8.14 9.40
CA PHE A 170 -13.48 -9.11 9.04
C PHE A 170 -13.65 -10.22 10.09
N ASP A 171 -12.81 -10.21 11.14
CA ASP A 171 -12.76 -11.25 12.17
C ASP A 171 -12.61 -12.67 11.58
N ASP A 172 -11.94 -12.76 10.41
CA ASP A 172 -11.67 -14.04 9.74
C ASP A 172 -10.24 -14.49 10.08
N PRO A 173 -10.05 -15.58 10.83
CA PRO A 173 -8.72 -16.08 11.17
C PRO A 173 -8.10 -16.93 10.05
N VAL A 174 -8.86 -17.27 8.99
CA VAL A 174 -8.45 -18.26 8.00
C VAL A 174 -7.94 -17.57 6.73
N TRP A 175 -6.62 -17.45 6.63
CA TRP A 175 -5.93 -16.81 5.52
C TRP A 175 -5.06 -17.80 4.74
N SER A 176 -4.92 -17.55 3.44
CA SER A 176 -4.09 -18.31 2.52
C SER A 176 -3.17 -17.39 1.74
N ILE A 177 -2.13 -17.96 1.14
CA ILE A 177 -1.20 -17.22 0.29
C ILE A 177 -1.42 -17.66 -1.15
N LEU A 178 -1.51 -16.68 -2.04
CA LEU A 178 -1.55 -16.87 -3.47
C LEU A 178 -0.20 -16.49 -4.06
N GLN A 179 0.33 -17.32 -4.95
CA GLN A 179 1.42 -16.95 -5.84
C GLN A 179 0.83 -16.36 -7.13
N ILE A 180 1.34 -15.20 -7.54
CA ILE A 180 0.99 -14.48 -8.77
C ILE A 180 2.17 -14.59 -9.73
N ASP A 181 1.93 -15.09 -10.94
CA ASP A 181 2.92 -15.07 -12.04
C ASP A 181 2.88 -13.72 -12.76
N VAL A 182 3.63 -12.76 -12.23
CA VAL A 182 3.65 -11.37 -12.71
C VAL A 182 4.25 -11.29 -14.12
N ALA A 183 5.27 -12.11 -14.40
CA ALA A 183 5.91 -12.15 -15.72
C ALA A 183 4.94 -12.62 -16.82
N ALA A 184 4.07 -13.58 -16.52
CA ALA A 184 3.12 -14.13 -17.50
C ALA A 184 1.92 -13.22 -17.79
N VAL A 185 1.55 -12.32 -16.87
CA VAL A 185 0.45 -11.36 -17.09
C VAL A 185 0.85 -10.28 -18.09
N GLY A 186 2.07 -9.75 -17.97
CA GLY A 186 2.58 -8.65 -18.79
C GLY A 186 1.90 -7.30 -18.49
N GLY A 187 2.60 -6.19 -18.75
CA GLY A 187 2.04 -4.83 -18.62
C GLY A 187 1.69 -4.37 -17.20
N LEU A 188 1.89 -5.20 -16.17
CA LEU A 188 1.73 -4.82 -14.78
C LEU A 188 2.88 -3.90 -14.35
N THR A 189 2.53 -2.82 -13.66
CA THR A 189 3.54 -1.97 -13.03
C THR A 189 3.65 -2.35 -11.57
N CYS A 190 4.86 -2.69 -11.12
CA CYS A 190 5.11 -3.08 -9.74
C CYS A 190 6.05 -2.06 -9.08
N PHE A 191 5.77 -1.72 -7.85
CA PHE A 191 6.57 -0.79 -7.06
C PHE A 191 6.87 -1.38 -5.68
N ARG A 192 7.95 -0.93 -5.05
CA ARG A 192 8.19 -1.23 -3.64
C ARG A 192 7.05 -0.67 -2.78
N ASP A 193 6.58 -1.47 -1.83
CA ASP A 193 5.63 -1.01 -0.82
C ASP A 193 6.29 -0.15 0.26
N ILE A 194 5.56 0.86 0.73
CA ILE A 194 6.00 1.77 1.80
C ILE A 194 6.16 1.03 3.14
N TRP A 195 5.31 0.04 3.41
CA TRP A 195 5.13 -0.54 4.74
C TRP A 195 6.01 -1.74 5.03
N SER A 196 6.63 -2.32 4.00
CA SER A 196 7.40 -3.55 4.14
C SER A 196 8.59 -3.54 3.18
N ARG A 197 9.72 -4.07 3.65
CA ARG A 197 10.90 -4.26 2.82
C ARG A 197 10.71 -5.26 1.69
N THR A 198 9.91 -6.28 1.91
CA THR A 198 9.59 -7.29 0.91
C THR A 198 8.28 -6.99 0.20
N GLY A 199 7.52 -5.99 0.67
CA GLY A 199 6.23 -5.63 0.11
C GLY A 199 6.33 -5.08 -1.31
N ILE A 200 5.36 -5.47 -2.14
CA ILE A 200 5.19 -5.04 -3.52
C ILE A 200 3.78 -4.47 -3.64
N VAL A 201 3.67 -3.34 -4.33
CA VAL A 201 2.41 -2.81 -4.85
C VAL A 201 2.34 -3.15 -6.33
N ILE A 202 1.36 -3.95 -6.73
CA ILE A 202 1.08 -4.27 -8.13
C ILE A 202 -0.09 -3.40 -8.58
N ARG A 203 0.11 -2.57 -9.61
CA ARG A 203 -0.94 -1.74 -10.18
C ARG A 203 -1.68 -2.48 -11.26
N ALA A 204 -3.00 -2.58 -11.11
CA ALA A 204 -3.87 -3.26 -12.06
C ALA A 204 -5.20 -2.51 -12.20
N ASN A 205 -5.63 -2.29 -13.44
CA ASN A 205 -6.92 -1.65 -13.75
C ASN A 205 -8.04 -2.68 -13.98
N VAL A 206 -7.68 -3.95 -14.11
CA VAL A 206 -8.58 -5.09 -14.29
C VAL A 206 -8.12 -6.24 -13.39
N PRO A 207 -8.99 -7.21 -13.07
CA PRO A 207 -8.56 -8.40 -12.33
C PRO A 207 -7.43 -9.15 -13.02
N ILE A 208 -6.46 -9.63 -12.24
CA ILE A 208 -5.45 -10.57 -12.74
C ILE A 208 -6.13 -11.93 -12.91
N ASP A 209 -6.15 -12.47 -14.12
CA ASP A 209 -6.79 -13.74 -14.45
C ASP A 209 -6.31 -14.87 -13.50
N GLY A 210 -7.27 -15.63 -12.97
CA GLY A 210 -7.04 -16.72 -12.01
C GLY A 210 -6.07 -17.78 -12.53
N ARG A 211 -5.91 -17.94 -13.85
CA ARG A 211 -4.89 -18.84 -14.43
C ARG A 211 -3.44 -18.48 -14.04
N PHE A 212 -3.19 -17.23 -13.68
CA PHE A 212 -1.88 -16.73 -13.26
C PHE A 212 -1.73 -16.70 -11.74
N VAL A 213 -2.72 -17.21 -11.02
CA VAL A 213 -2.81 -17.15 -9.57
C VAL A 213 -3.03 -18.55 -9.02
N LYS A 214 -2.19 -18.99 -8.07
CA LYS A 214 -2.34 -20.31 -7.44
C LYS A 214 -2.11 -20.23 -5.95
N THR A 215 -2.86 -21.01 -5.17
CA THR A 215 -2.62 -21.13 -3.73
C THR A 215 -1.27 -21.82 -3.46
N VAL A 216 -0.52 -21.30 -2.50
CA VAL A 216 0.72 -21.89 -1.99
C VAL A 216 0.63 -22.04 -0.46
N ALA A 217 1.32 -23.05 0.06
CA ALA A 217 1.26 -23.46 1.47
C ALA A 217 1.90 -22.42 2.42
#